data_AF-A0A830F4M3-F1
#
_entry.id   AF-A0A830F4M3-F1
#
_cell.length_a   1.000
_cell.length_b   1.000
_cell.length_c   1.000
_cell.angle_alpha   90.00
_cell.angle_beta   90.00
_cell.angle_gamma   90.00
#
_symmetry.space_group_name_H-M   'P 1'
#
loop_
_entity.id
_entity.type
_entity.pdbx_description
1 polymer ?
#
loop_
_entity_poly.entity_id
_entity_poly.type
_entity_poly.pdbx_seq_one_letter_code
_entity_poly.pdbx_strand_id
1 'polypeptide(L)' 'MVSRENLVIGVCVVAALVLGLSVASATSLPSWVALAVFLGVGVLLPNLLNEFLRTRT' A
#
# COMPACT_ATOMS: atom_id res chain seq x y z
N MET A 1 -12.50 -12.08 13.71
CA MET A 1 -13.44 -11.04 13.21
C MET A 1 -12.66 -10.23 12.19
N VAL A 2 -12.89 -10.39 10.89
CA VAL A 2 -12.19 -9.56 9.89
C VAL A 2 -13.12 -8.41 9.52
N SER A 3 -12.81 -7.21 10.02
CA SER A 3 -13.47 -5.97 9.57
C SER A 3 -13.05 -5.69 8.12
N ARG A 4 -13.95 -5.06 7.34
CA ARG A 4 -13.64 -4.61 5.97
C ARG A 4 -12.38 -3.74 5.93
N GLU A 5 -12.19 -2.88 6.92
CA GLU A 5 -11.01 -2.02 7.03
C GLU A 5 -9.72 -2.83 7.17
N ASN A 6 -9.76 -3.90 7.97
CA ASN A 6 -8.60 -4.77 8.19
C ASN A 6 -8.23 -5.57 6.93
N LEU A 7 -9.24 -5.90 6.10
CA LEU A 7 -9.02 -6.54 4.81
C LEU A 7 -8.38 -5.57 3.81
N VAL A 8 -8.86 -4.32 3.72
CA VAL A 8 -8.29 -3.29 2.85
C VAL A 8 -6.82 -3.00 3.21
N ILE A 9 -6.54 -2.86 4.51
CA ILE A 9 -5.17 -2.67 5.00
C ILE A 9 -4.31 -3.89 4.64
N GLY A 10 -4.79 -5.11 4.87
CA GLY A 10 -4.07 -6.33 4.54
C GLY A 10 -3.70 -6.44 3.06
N VAL A 11 -4.64 -6.12 2.15
CA VAL A 11 -4.39 -6.13 0.70
C VAL A 11 -3.36 -5.07 0.31
N CYS A 12 -3.45 -3.85 0.86
CA CYS A 12 -2.50 -2.78 0.57
C CYS A 12 -1.08 -3.10 1.06
N VAL A 13 -0.95 -3.76 2.22
CA VAL A 13 0.35 -4.22 2.73
C VAL A 13 0.97 -5.27 1.81
N VAL A 14 0.19 -6.26 1.36
CA VAL A 14 0.67 -7.27 0.40
C VAL A 14 1.12 -6.61 -0.90
N ALA A 15 0.33 -5.65 -1.42
CA ALA A 15 0.69 -4.90 -2.62
C ALA A 15 1.98 -4.07 -2.43
N ALA A 16 2.14 -3.40 -1.29
CA ALA A 16 3.35 -2.63 -0.98
C ALA A 16 4.60 -3.51 -0.91
N LEU A 17 4.49 -4.73 -0.37
CA LEU A 17 5.59 -5.70 -0.35
C LEU A 17 5.99 -6.14 -1.76
N VAL A 18 5.02 -6.51 -2.60
CA VAL A 18 5.27 -6.93 -3.99
C VAL A 18 5.93 -5.79 -4.79
N LEU A 19 5.42 -4.57 -4.66
CA LEU A 19 6.01 -3.39 -5.31
C LEU A 19 7.39 -3.07 -4.75
N GLY A 20 7.59 -3.18 -3.44
CA GLY A 20 8.90 -2.99 -2.80
C GLY A 20 9.96 -3.98 -3.30
N LEU A 21 9.61 -5.27 -3.42
CA LEU A 21 10.47 -6.29 -4.03
C LEU A 21 10.78 -5.98 -5.50
N SER A 22 9.79 -5.49 -6.24
CA SER A 22 9.97 -5.11 -7.65
C SER A 22 10.93 -3.93 -7.79
N VAL A 23 10.80 -2.92 -6.95
CA VAL A 23 11.72 -1.77 -6.90
C VAL A 23 13.12 -2.19 -6.50
N ALA A 24 13.26 -3.06 -5.49
CA ALA A 24 14.55 -3.59 -5.05
C ALA A 24 15.26 -4.42 -6.12
N SER A 25 14.49 -5.10 -6.98
CA SER A 25 15.03 -5.89 -8.10
C SER A 25 15.46 -5.03 -9.29
N ALA A 26 15.05 -3.76 -9.32
CA ALA A 26 15.34 -2.85 -10.41
C ALA A 26 16.60 -2.04 -10.09
N THR A 27 17.66 -2.27 -10.88
CA THR A 27 19.01 -1.73 -10.61
C THR A 27 19.17 -0.24 -10.89
N SER A 28 18.18 0.40 -11.53
CA SER A 28 18.25 1.80 -11.98
C SER A 28 17.43 2.77 -11.14
N LEU A 29 16.69 2.31 -10.13
CA LEU A 29 15.86 3.20 -9.32
C LEU A 29 16.61 3.79 -8.13
N PRO A 30 16.39 5.08 -7.84
CA PRO A 30 16.89 5.68 -6.61
C PRO A 30 16.34 4.97 -5.35
N SER A 31 17.17 4.89 -4.31
CA SER A 31 16.83 4.22 -3.04
C SER A 31 15.60 4.81 -2.34
N TRP A 32 15.31 6.10 -2.54
CA TRP A 32 14.12 6.76 -1.98
C TRP A 32 12.81 6.25 -2.57
N VAL A 33 12.83 5.61 -3.76
CA VAL A 33 11.61 5.11 -4.42
C VAL A 33 10.97 3.99 -3.61
N ALA A 34 11.77 3.11 -3.00
CA ALA A 34 11.24 2.06 -2.13
C ALA A 34 10.49 2.65 -0.93
N LEU A 35 11.05 3.68 -0.30
CA LEU A 35 10.39 4.41 0.79
C LEU A 35 9.08 5.06 0.34
N ALA A 36 9.08 5.69 -0.84
CA ALA A 36 7.88 6.31 -1.40
C ALA A 36 6.77 5.27 -1.67
N VAL A 37 7.13 4.08 -2.14
CA VAL A 37 6.18 2.96 -2.35
C VAL A 37 5.59 2.49 -1.02
N PHE A 38 6.41 2.28 0.01
CA PHE A 38 5.91 1.84 1.31
C PHE A 38 4.99 2.87 1.95
N LEU A 39 5.32 4.16 1.90
CA LEU A 39 4.47 5.23 2.45
C LEU A 39 3.21 5.43 1.61
N GLY A 40 3.34 5.46 0.29
CA GLY A 40 2.22 5.66 -0.63
C GLY A 40 1.23 4.49 -0.58
N VAL A 41 1.70 3.29 -0.87
CA VAL A 41 0.85 2.10 -1.01
C VAL A 41 0.53 1.46 0.33
N GLY A 42 1.48 1.45 1.27
CA GLY A 42 1.31 0.80 2.57
C GLY A 42 0.58 1.66 3.61
N VAL A 43 0.61 2.99 3.50
CA VAL A 43 0.05 3.91 4.51
C VAL A 43 -1.03 4.82 3.95
N LEU A 44 -0.74 5.58 2.89
CA LEU A 44 -1.69 6.56 2.35
C LEU A 44 -2.86 5.90 1.63
N LEU A 45 -2.59 4.92 0.77
CA LEU A 45 -3.59 4.23 -0.03
C LEU A 45 -4.69 3.54 0.80
N PRO A 46 -4.40 2.74 1.85
CA PRO A 46 -5.45 2.11 2.64
C PRO A 46 -6.33 3.12 3.38
N ASN A 47 -5.76 4.24 3.84
CA ASN A 47 -6.53 5.32 4.47
C ASN A 47 -7.49 5.97 3.47
N LEU A 48 -7.01 6.29 2.27
CA LEU A 48 -7.84 6.86 1.20
C LEU A 48 -8.94 5.89 0.76
N LEU A 49 -8.61 4.61 0.61
CA LEU A 49 -9.58 3.58 0.23
C LEU A 49 -10.64 3.37 1.30
N ASN A 50 -10.27 3.31 2.57
CA ASN A 50 -11.22 3.18 3.66
C ASN A 50 -12.17 4.39 3.72
N GLU A 51 -11.66 5.62 3.58
CA GLU A 51 -12.50 6.82 3.57
C GLU A 51 -13.42 6.88 2.33
N PHE A 52 -12.90 6.51 1.17
CA PHE A 52 -13.70 6.42 -0.05
C PHE A 52 -14.80 5.37 0.05
N LEU A 53 -14.51 4.20 0.64
CA LEU A 53 -15.50 3.16 0.84
C LEU A 53 -16.53 3.56 1.89
N ARG A 54 -16.11 4.26 2.96
CA ARG A 54 -16.99 4.79 4.00
C ARG A 54 -17.99 5.80 3.46
N THR A 55 -17.57 6.70 2.57
CA THR A 55 -18.46 7.71 1.96
C THR A 55 -19.46 7.13 0.95
N ARG A 56 -19.29 5.86 0.55
CA ARG A 56 -20.13 5.17 -0.45
C ARG A 56 -21.16 4.20 0.15
N THR A 57 -21.12 3.94 1.46
CA THR A 57 -22.02 3.01 2.18
C THR A 57 -22.78 3.73 3.27
#